data_AF-G9N2E9-F1
#
_entry.id   AF-G9N2E9-F1
#
_cell.length_a   1.000
_cell.length_b   1.000
_cell.length_c   1.000
_cell.angle_alpha   90.00
_cell.angle_beta   90.00
_cell.angle_gamma   90.00
#
_symmetry.space_group_name_H-M   'P 1'
#
loop_
_entity.id
_entity.type
_entity.pdbx_description
1 polymer ?
#
loop_
_entity_poly.entity_id
_entity_poly.type
_entity_poly.pdbx_seq_one_letter_code
_entity_poly.pdbx_strand_id
1 'polypeptide(L)'
;MLFGRDFIPTVLALALSATSAEATIAIGTAAGFNVMWVDGTDPCRWTRINNQPDNPCNIHLANGLSGNGFKYMLEGCGGPLWLVNDDGSFNSNCRSASANLACNVHRTYLC
;
A
#
# COMPACT_ATOMS: atom_id res chain seq x y z
N MET A 1 -60.61 17.12 -20.36
CA MET A 1 -59.35 17.83 -20.08
C MET A 1 -58.45 16.86 -19.34
N LEU A 2 -57.33 16.47 -19.96
CA LEU A 2 -56.30 15.61 -19.37
C LEU A 2 -55.49 16.42 -18.36
N PHE A 3 -55.26 15.90 -17.15
CA PHE A 3 -54.05 16.19 -16.37
C PHE A 3 -53.87 15.10 -15.31
N GLY A 4 -52.87 14.25 -15.49
CA GLY A 4 -52.38 13.31 -14.49
C GLY A 4 -50.87 13.22 -14.60
N ARG A 5 -50.18 14.21 -14.00
CA ARG A 5 -48.73 14.32 -13.95
C ARG A 5 -48.14 13.35 -12.92
N ASP A 6 -47.23 12.52 -13.43
CA ASP A 6 -45.93 12.14 -12.89
C ASP A 6 -45.70 12.23 -11.37
N PHE A 7 -45.49 11.07 -10.74
CA PHE A 7 -44.66 10.97 -9.54
C PHE A 7 -43.78 9.72 -9.63
N ILE A 8 -42.58 9.91 -10.20
CA ILE A 8 -41.47 8.96 -10.11
C ILE A 8 -40.84 9.17 -8.72
N PRO A 9 -40.81 8.18 -7.81
CA PRO A 9 -40.12 8.35 -6.55
C PRO A 9 -38.61 8.27 -6.83
N THR A 10 -37.93 9.39 -6.62
CA THR A 10 -36.48 9.50 -6.65
C THR A 10 -35.90 8.66 -5.50
N VAL A 11 -35.33 7.49 -5.82
CA VAL A 11 -34.58 6.70 -4.85
C VAL A 11 -33.24 7.40 -4.63
N LEU A 12 -33.11 8.08 -3.49
CA LEU A 12 -31.85 8.67 -3.04
C LEU A 12 -30.94 7.55 -2.52
N ALA A 13 -30.11 6.99 -3.40
CA ALA A 13 -29.07 6.04 -3.02
C ALA A 13 -27.94 6.80 -2.30
N LEU A 14 -27.88 6.66 -0.98
CA LEU A 14 -26.73 7.08 -0.18
C LEU A 14 -25.56 6.16 -0.52
N ALA A 15 -24.70 6.59 -1.45
CA ALA A 15 -23.42 5.96 -1.68
C ALA A 15 -22.60 6.10 -0.39
N LEU A 16 -22.48 5.01 0.37
CA LEU A 16 -21.46 4.91 1.42
C LEU A 16 -20.10 4.92 0.72
N SER A 17 -19.51 6.11 0.63
CA SER A 17 -18.11 6.26 0.28
C SER A 17 -17.31 5.56 1.38
N ALA A 18 -16.89 4.32 1.13
CA ALA A 18 -15.92 3.65 1.97
C ALA A 18 -14.63 4.48 1.90
N THR A 19 -14.35 5.23 2.97
CA THR A 19 -13.08 5.93 3.13
C THR A 19 -12.03 4.86 3.37
N SER A 20 -11.38 4.40 2.30
CA SER A 20 -10.14 3.64 2.42
C SER A 20 -9.14 4.58 3.09
N ALA A 21 -8.89 4.38 4.39
CA ALA A 21 -7.79 5.06 5.05
C ALA A 21 -6.51 4.71 4.28
N GLU A 22 -5.89 5.71 3.66
CA GLU A 22 -4.62 5.56 2.95
C GLU A 22 -3.57 5.12 3.98
N ALA A 23 -3.18 3.85 3.90
CA ALA A 23 -2.22 3.26 4.83
C ALA A 23 -0.80 3.55 4.31
N THR A 24 0.02 4.20 5.13
CA THR A 24 1.45 4.39 4.85
C THR A 24 2.15 3.02 4.83
N ILE A 25 2.92 2.75 3.78
CA ILE A 25 3.68 1.53 3.54
C ILE A 25 5.16 1.77 3.87
N ALA A 26 5.67 0.98 4.80
CA ALA A 26 7.08 0.98 5.16
C ALA A 26 7.87 -0.05 4.35
N ILE A 27 9.09 0.33 3.99
CA ILE A 27 10.04 -0.49 3.23
C ILE A 27 11.36 -0.51 3.97
N GLY A 28 11.98 -1.69 4.04
CA GLY A 28 13.17 -1.88 4.81
C GLY A 28 13.80 -3.24 4.61
N THR A 29 14.59 -3.66 5.60
CA THR A 29 15.33 -4.91 5.58
C THR A 29 15.13 -5.66 6.90
N ALA A 30 15.02 -6.98 6.81
CA ALA A 30 14.90 -7.86 7.97
C ALA A 30 15.39 -9.27 7.61
N ALA A 31 16.15 -9.91 8.51
CA ALA A 31 16.61 -11.29 8.36
C ALA A 31 17.28 -11.63 7.00
N GLY A 32 17.98 -10.67 6.38
CA GLY A 32 18.63 -10.84 5.07
C GLY A 32 17.70 -10.66 3.86
N PHE A 33 16.50 -10.13 4.07
CA PHE A 33 15.51 -9.87 3.03
C PHE A 33 15.20 -8.38 2.90
N ASN A 34 14.83 -7.95 1.69
CA ASN A 34 14.10 -6.70 1.51
C ASN A 34 12.63 -6.98 1.82
N VAL A 35 12.01 -6.13 2.62
CA VAL A 35 10.68 -6.38 3.18
C VAL A 35 9.80 -5.13 3.14
N MET A 36 8.49 -5.36 3.13
CA MET A 36 7.45 -4.34 3.10
C MET A 36 6.37 -4.64 4.14
N TRP A 37 5.84 -3.62 4.80
CA TRP A 37 4.75 -3.74 5.77
C TRP A 37 3.95 -2.44 5.85
N VAL A 38 2.80 -2.47 6.53
CA VAL A 38 2.02 -1.25 6.79
C VAL A 38 2.62 -0.53 8.00
N ASP A 39 3.03 0.72 7.84
CA ASP A 39 3.56 1.53 8.93
C ASP A 39 2.51 1.73 10.04
N GLY A 40 2.96 1.77 11.29
CA GLY A 40 2.07 1.78 12.46
C GLY A 40 1.50 0.42 12.87
N THR A 41 1.69 -0.64 12.06
CA THR A 41 1.40 -2.03 12.46
C THR A 41 2.65 -2.70 13.08
N ASP A 42 2.50 -3.93 13.57
CA ASP A 42 3.61 -4.69 14.15
C ASP A 42 4.76 -4.88 13.13
N PRO A 43 5.93 -4.25 13.33
CA PRO A 43 7.04 -4.32 12.39
C PRO A 43 7.63 -5.73 12.26
N CYS A 44 7.35 -6.62 13.21
CA CYS A 44 7.76 -8.02 13.15
C CYS A 44 6.94 -8.84 12.14
N ARG A 45 5.85 -8.29 11.60
CA ARG A 45 4.97 -8.92 10.60
C ARG A 45 5.11 -8.25 9.24
N TRP A 46 6.23 -8.53 8.60
CA TRP A 46 6.55 -8.04 7.26
C TRP A 46 6.28 -9.07 6.17
N THR A 47 6.11 -8.58 4.93
CA THR A 47 6.07 -9.41 3.72
C THR A 47 7.41 -9.29 3.00
N ARG A 48 7.99 -10.42 2.61
CA ARG A 48 9.22 -10.47 1.82
C ARG A 48 8.97 -9.96 0.40
N ILE A 49 9.82 -9.05 -0.05
CA ILE A 49 9.94 -8.66 -1.46
C ILE A 49 10.88 -9.66 -2.15
N ASN A 50 12.15 -9.70 -1.74
CA ASN A 50 13.18 -10.59 -2.24
C ASN A 50 14.34 -10.71 -1.23
N ASN A 51 15.49 -11.25 -1.65
CA ASN A 51 16.69 -11.35 -0.82
C ASN A 51 17.54 -10.09 -0.91
N GLN A 52 18.28 -9.76 0.14
CA GLN A 52 19.40 -8.84 0.01
C GLN A 52 20.60 -9.55 -0.63
N PRO A 53 21.41 -8.88 -1.48
CA PRO A 53 21.35 -7.46 -1.86
C PRO A 53 20.57 -7.19 -3.16
N ASP A 54 19.64 -8.06 -3.56
CA ASP A 54 18.95 -7.94 -4.85
C ASP A 54 18.11 -6.65 -4.92
N ASN A 55 17.93 -6.12 -6.13
CA ASN A 55 17.12 -4.92 -6.37
C ASN A 55 15.64 -5.21 -6.00
N PRO A 56 15.03 -4.47 -5.06
CA PRO A 56 13.66 -4.74 -4.61
C PRO A 56 12.56 -4.17 -5.52
N CYS A 57 12.90 -3.46 -6.60
CA CYS A 57 11.91 -2.88 -7.52
C CYS A 57 11.43 -3.85 -8.60
N ASN A 58 10.27 -3.57 -9.21
CA ASN A 58 9.63 -4.40 -10.23
C ASN A 58 9.29 -5.83 -9.75
N ILE A 59 9.03 -5.99 -8.46
CA ILE A 59 8.67 -7.28 -7.84
C ILE A 59 7.27 -7.18 -7.26
N HIS A 60 6.35 -7.98 -7.81
CA HIS A 60 5.02 -8.15 -7.24
C HIS A 60 5.08 -8.98 -5.96
N LEU A 61 4.49 -8.48 -4.89
CA LEU A 61 4.34 -9.25 -3.66
C LEU A 61 3.48 -10.49 -3.88
N ALA A 62 3.97 -11.65 -3.45
CA ALA A 62 3.22 -12.90 -3.53
C ALA A 62 1.90 -12.83 -2.73
N ASN A 63 1.94 -12.16 -1.58
CA ASN A 63 0.82 -12.03 -0.63
C ASN A 63 0.56 -10.56 -0.30
N GLY A 64 -0.69 -10.24 0.03
CA GLY A 64 -1.05 -8.91 0.54
C GLY A 64 -0.41 -8.63 1.90
N LEU A 65 -0.23 -7.35 2.24
CA LEU A 65 0.35 -6.94 3.51
C LEU A 65 -0.62 -7.23 4.66
N SER A 66 -0.11 -7.72 5.79
CA SER A 66 -0.95 -8.11 6.94
C SER A 66 -1.81 -6.97 7.52
N GLY A 67 -1.42 -5.70 7.30
CA GLY A 67 -2.12 -4.54 7.85
C GLY A 67 -3.33 -4.06 7.04
N ASN A 68 -3.38 -4.37 5.74
CA ASN A 68 -4.43 -3.85 4.85
C ASN A 68 -4.91 -4.83 3.77
N GLY A 69 -4.26 -5.99 3.61
CA GLY A 69 -4.61 -7.03 2.65
C GLY A 69 -4.23 -6.73 1.19
N PHE A 70 -3.65 -5.57 0.90
CA PHE A 70 -3.30 -5.16 -0.46
C PHE A 70 -1.89 -5.57 -0.85
N LYS A 71 -1.68 -5.73 -2.15
CA LYS A 71 -0.38 -5.97 -2.77
C LYS A 71 0.14 -4.70 -3.41
N TYR A 72 1.44 -4.54 -3.38
CA TYR A 72 2.14 -3.38 -3.89
C TYR A 72 3.41 -3.81 -4.60
N MET A 73 3.93 -2.91 -5.42
CA MET A 73 5.24 -3.06 -6.04
C MET A 73 6.00 -1.76 -5.87
N LEU A 74 7.28 -1.88 -5.52
CA LEU A 74 8.20 -0.76 -5.41
C LEU A 74 8.81 -0.47 -6.78
N GLU A 75 8.92 0.80 -7.14
CA GLU A 75 9.49 1.25 -8.40
C GLU A 75 10.54 2.36 -8.19
N GLY A 76 11.36 2.59 -9.22
CA GLY A 76 12.34 3.69 -9.21
C GLY A 76 13.68 3.39 -8.55
N CYS A 77 14.02 2.12 -8.30
CA CYS A 77 15.33 1.74 -7.72
C CYS A 77 16.47 2.12 -8.68
N GLY A 78 17.11 3.26 -8.39
CA GLY A 78 18.04 3.96 -9.29
C GLY A 78 17.80 5.47 -9.35
N GLY A 79 16.70 5.95 -8.74
CA GLY A 79 16.32 7.35 -8.62
C GLY A 79 15.30 7.56 -7.49
N PRO A 80 14.38 8.53 -7.62
CA PRO A 80 13.26 8.69 -6.70
C PRO A 80 12.40 7.41 -6.66
N LEU A 81 12.07 6.94 -5.47
CA LEU A 81 11.25 5.74 -5.26
C LEU A 81 9.76 6.09 -5.20
N TRP A 82 8.91 5.24 -5.74
CA TRP A 82 7.45 5.31 -5.60
C TRP A 82 6.83 3.92 -5.50
N LEU A 83 5.61 3.87 -5.00
CA LEU A 83 4.82 2.65 -4.84
C LEU A 83 3.71 2.61 -5.89
N VAL A 84 3.48 1.42 -6.44
CA VAL A 84 2.33 1.13 -7.31
C VAL A 84 1.46 0.05 -6.69
N ASN A 85 0.16 0.12 -6.96
CA ASN A 85 -0.82 -0.89 -6.57
C ASN A 85 -0.68 -2.15 -7.46
N ASP A 86 -1.35 -3.24 -7.08
CA ASP A 86 -1.33 -4.50 -7.84
C ASP A 86 -1.87 -4.37 -9.26
N ASP A 87 -2.76 -3.42 -9.51
CA ASP A 87 -3.32 -3.10 -10.84
C ASP A 87 -2.38 -2.23 -11.70
N GLY A 88 -1.20 -1.87 -11.18
CA GLY A 88 -0.21 -1.03 -11.84
C GLY A 88 -0.46 0.47 -11.74
N SER A 89 -1.54 0.90 -11.06
CA SER A 89 -1.80 2.31 -10.81
C SER A 89 -0.81 2.88 -9.78
N PHE A 90 -0.45 4.16 -9.96
CA PHE A 90 0.37 4.89 -8.99
C PHE A 90 -0.35 4.96 -7.63
N ASN A 91 0.38 4.68 -6.55
CA ASN A 91 -0.11 4.83 -5.18
C ASN A 91 0.47 6.09 -4.52
N SER A 92 1.77 6.10 -4.25
CA SER A 92 2.42 7.16 -3.48
C SER A 92 3.90 7.32 -3.82
N ASN A 93 4.46 8.51 -3.55
CA ASN A 93 5.91 8.71 -3.58
C ASN A 93 6.52 8.30 -2.25
N CYS A 94 7.74 7.76 -2.28
CA CYS A 94 8.46 7.36 -1.09
C CYS A 94 9.40 8.47 -0.60
N ARG A 95 9.60 8.54 0.71
CA ARG A 95 10.60 9.40 1.36
C ARG A 95 11.52 8.60 2.27
N SER A 96 12.74 9.08 2.45
CA SER A 96 13.69 8.49 3.40
C SER A 96 13.17 8.65 4.83
N ALA A 97 13.14 7.56 5.58
CA ALA A 97 12.58 7.52 6.93
C ALA A 97 13.28 6.43 7.76
N SER A 98 14.61 6.48 7.82
CA SER A 98 15.41 5.43 8.44
C SER A 98 15.14 5.27 9.95
N ALA A 99 14.91 4.04 10.40
CA ALA A 99 14.74 3.71 11.81
C ALA A 99 15.03 2.23 12.09
N ASN A 100 15.64 1.94 13.24
CA ASN A 100 15.72 0.56 13.77
C ASN A 100 14.46 0.27 14.59
N LEU A 101 13.79 -0.83 14.29
CA LEU A 101 12.55 -1.26 14.93
C LEU A 101 12.77 -2.59 15.68
N ALA A 102 11.75 -3.06 16.38
CA ALA A 102 11.76 -4.36 17.02
C ALA A 102 12.03 -5.50 16.01
N CYS A 103 12.43 -6.67 16.53
CA CYS A 103 12.69 -7.88 15.73
C CYS A 103 13.80 -7.75 14.68
N ASN A 104 14.80 -6.89 14.91
CA ASN A 104 15.91 -6.63 13.98
C ASN A 104 15.44 -6.17 12.59
N VAL A 105 14.34 -5.41 12.55
CA VAL A 105 13.81 -4.80 11.33
C VAL A 105 14.38 -3.40 11.21
N HIS A 106 14.94 -3.08 10.04
CA HIS A 106 15.43 -1.75 9.72
C HIS A 106 14.54 -1.13 8.65
N ARG A 107 13.81 -0.06 8.99
CA ARG A 107 13.07 0.74 8.01
C ARG A 107 14.02 1.68 7.30
N THR A 108 13.85 1.84 6.00
CA THR A 108 14.62 2.78 5.17
C THR A 108 13.72 3.85 4.56
N TYR A 109 12.51 3.47 4.11
CA TYR A 109 11.58 4.36 3.44
C TYR A 109 10.16 4.24 3.99
N LEU A 110 9.41 5.32 3.81
CA LEU A 110 7.96 5.37 3.94
C LEU A 110 7.38 5.88 2.63
N CYS A 111 6.42 5.13 2.12
CA CYS A 111 5.47 5.49 1.08
C CYS A 111 4.06 5.32 1.69
#